data_AF-A0A920UMU8-F1
#
_entry.id   AF-A0A920UMU8-F1
#
_cell.length_a   1.000
_cell.length_b   1.000
_cell.length_c   1.000
_cell.angle_alpha   90.00
_cell.angle_beta   90.00
_cell.angle_gamma   90.00
#
_symmetry.space_group_name_H-M   'P 1'
#
loop_
_entity.id
_entity.type
_entity.pdbx_description
1 polymer ?
#
loop_
_entity_poly.entity_id
_entity_poly.type
_entity_poly.pdbx_seq_one_letter_code
_entity_poly.pdbx_strand_id
1 'polypeptide(L)'
;MEIYREEFEIRIPYQRSGNVEEAQFRLMLQGCADIGLCYPPQRWDSALTLPPRSASGGSVLSGFLAGSASSDEVLPPDEAFVMDTRVDSSNEVTVSWIIQPGYYLYKDKFEFSVDGPIQLGTARLPDGEGP
;
A
#
# COMPACT_ATOMS: atom_id res chain seq x y z
N MET A 1 -8.00 12.62 -14.31
CA MET A 1 -6.78 11.99 -13.78
C MET A 1 -6.79 12.28 -12.30
N GLU A 2 -6.59 11.26 -11.48
CA GLU A 2 -6.61 11.41 -10.02
C GLU A 2 -5.26 10.97 -9.47
N ILE A 3 -4.79 11.67 -8.44
CA ILE A 3 -3.52 11.40 -7.76
C ILE A 3 -3.76 11.20 -6.27
N TYR A 4 -2.80 10.53 -5.61
CA TYR A 4 -2.70 10.46 -4.16
C TYR A 4 -1.46 11.19 -3.68
N ARG A 5 -1.61 11.91 -2.58
CA ARG A 5 -0.56 12.60 -1.82
C ARG A 5 -0.68 12.21 -0.35
N GLU A 6 0.33 12.59 0.43
CA GLU A 6 0.35 12.37 1.88
C GLU A 6 0.11 10.91 2.26
N GLU A 7 -0.86 10.63 3.13
CA GLU A 7 -1.22 9.30 3.59
C GLU A 7 -2.55 8.82 3.00
N PHE A 8 -2.60 7.57 2.58
CA PHE A 8 -3.83 6.92 2.19
C PHE A 8 -3.72 5.41 2.34
N GLU A 9 -4.87 4.73 2.35
CA GLU A 9 -4.96 3.28 2.47
C GLU A 9 -5.82 2.69 1.36
N ILE A 10 -5.38 1.57 0.80
CA ILE A 10 -6.16 0.74 -0.13
C ILE A 10 -6.51 -0.57 0.56
N ARG A 11 -7.80 -0.94 0.49
CA ARG A 11 -8.35 -2.14 1.15
C ARG A 11 -8.75 -3.19 0.13
N ILE A 12 -8.12 -4.35 0.19
CA ILE A 12 -8.29 -5.42 -0.79
C ILE A 12 -8.81 -6.66 -0.05
N PRO A 13 -10.11 -6.99 -0.17
CA PRO A 13 -10.61 -8.24 0.40
C PRO A 13 -9.93 -9.41 -0.29
N TYR A 14 -9.68 -10.51 0.43
CA TYR A 14 -9.16 -11.74 -0.15
C TYR A 14 -9.97 -12.96 0.30
N GLN A 15 -9.96 -13.98 -0.54
CA GLN A 15 -10.52 -15.29 -0.23
C GLN A 15 -9.40 -16.32 -0.23
N ARG A 16 -9.43 -17.28 0.69
CA ARG A 16 -8.45 -18.37 0.76
C ARG A 16 -9.14 -19.71 0.88
N SER A 17 -8.56 -20.72 0.22
CA SER A 17 -9.02 -22.10 0.32
C SER A 17 -8.12 -22.88 1.28
N GLY A 18 -8.69 -23.45 2.35
CA GLY A 18 -7.94 -24.21 3.36
C GLY A 18 -7.17 -23.35 4.37
N ASN A 19 -6.17 -23.96 5.01
CA ASN A 19 -5.33 -23.36 6.05
C ASN A 19 -4.06 -22.75 5.46
N VAL A 20 -4.24 -21.72 4.64
CA VAL A 20 -3.13 -20.97 4.04
C VAL A 20 -2.70 -19.91 5.04
N GLU A 21 -1.42 -19.93 5.39
CA GLU A 21 -0.79 -19.02 6.35
C GLU A 21 0.14 -18.01 5.67
N GLU A 22 0.55 -18.25 4.42
CA GLU A 22 1.42 -17.37 3.65
C GLU A 22 0.97 -17.24 2.20
N ALA A 23 1.14 -16.04 1.62
CA ALA A 23 0.93 -15.77 0.20
C ALA A 23 1.92 -14.69 -0.29
N GLN A 24 2.26 -14.71 -1.58
CA GLN A 24 3.13 -13.69 -2.17
C GLN A 24 2.27 -12.61 -2.83
N PHE A 25 2.26 -11.41 -2.25
CA PHE A 25 1.55 -10.27 -2.78
C PHE A 25 2.46 -9.43 -3.66
N ARG A 26 1.93 -8.98 -4.79
CA ARG A 26 2.63 -8.13 -5.73
C ARG A 26 1.79 -6.91 -6.08
N LEU A 27 2.49 -5.80 -6.10
CA LEU A 27 1.96 -4.47 -6.35
C LEU A 27 2.76 -3.80 -7.46
N MET A 28 2.06 -3.30 -8.47
CA MET A 28 2.62 -2.36 -9.44
C MET A 28 2.06 -0.97 -9.16
N LEU A 29 2.92 0.04 -9.22
CA LEU A 29 2.52 1.45 -9.09
C LEU A 29 3.46 2.38 -9.87
N GLN A 30 3.06 3.63 -10.00
CA GLN A 30 3.89 4.68 -10.54
C GLN A 30 3.63 5.99 -9.81
N GLY A 31 4.70 6.73 -9.54
CA GLY A 31 4.65 8.08 -9.00
C GLY A 31 5.56 9.05 -9.74
N CYS A 32 5.41 10.33 -9.41
CA CYS A 32 6.28 11.39 -9.87
C CYS A 32 6.56 12.39 -8.75
N ALA A 33 7.63 13.14 -8.92
CA ALA A 33 7.92 14.35 -8.17
C ALA A 33 7.34 15.56 -8.92
N ASP A 34 6.90 16.58 -8.17
CA ASP A 34 6.31 17.82 -8.71
C ASP A 34 7.29 18.62 -9.57
N ILE A 35 8.59 18.36 -9.46
CA ILE A 35 9.64 18.92 -10.33
C ILE A 35 9.60 18.36 -11.76
N GLY A 36 8.67 17.46 -12.08
CA GLY A 36 8.49 16.86 -13.41
C GLY A 36 9.29 15.56 -13.62
N LEU A 37 9.84 14.98 -12.55
CA LEU A 37 10.53 13.69 -12.62
C LEU A 37 9.55 12.56 -12.32
N CYS A 38 9.28 11.71 -13.31
CA CYS A 38 8.47 10.52 -13.12
C CYS A 38 9.33 9.28 -12.96
N TYR A 39 9.01 8.48 -11.95
CA TYR A 39 9.66 7.20 -11.75
C TYR A 39 9.10 6.17 -12.73
N PRO A 40 9.92 5.24 -13.25
CA PRO A 40 9.40 4.10 -14.02
C PRO A 40 8.37 3.30 -13.21
N PRO A 41 7.53 2.47 -13.86
CA PRO A 41 6.64 1.56 -13.14
C PRO A 41 7.43 0.70 -12.14
N GLN A 42 7.05 0.79 -10.87
CA GLN A 42 7.70 0.07 -9.78
C GLN A 42 6.93 -1.22 -9.50
N ARG A 43 7.69 -2.30 -9.25
CA ARG A 43 7.17 -3.59 -8.78
C ARG A 43 7.61 -3.79 -7.35
N TRP A 44 6.66 -4.05 -6.45
CA TRP A 44 6.94 -4.48 -5.10
C TRP A 44 6.33 -5.84 -4.84
N ASP A 45 7.15 -6.73 -4.31
CA ASP A 45 6.75 -8.06 -3.89
C ASP A 45 6.88 -8.12 -2.35
N SER A 46 5.84 -8.61 -1.67
CA SER A 46 5.78 -8.72 -0.22
C SER A 46 5.14 -10.04 0.19
N ALA A 47 5.74 -10.72 1.17
CA ALA A 47 5.16 -11.92 1.77
C ALA A 47 4.06 -11.51 2.75
N LEU A 48 2.83 -11.96 2.49
CA LEU A 48 1.70 -11.78 3.41
C LEU A 48 1.62 -12.94 4.39
N THR A 49 1.75 -12.65 5.68
CA THR A 49 1.36 -13.58 6.74
C THR A 49 -0.14 -13.45 7.00
N LEU A 50 -0.89 -14.52 6.76
CA LEU A 50 -2.34 -14.53 6.93
C LEU A 50 -2.69 -15.00 8.35
N PRO A 51 -3.58 -14.29 9.07
CA PRO A 51 -3.97 -14.71 10.42
C PRO A 51 -4.68 -16.06 10.36
N PRO A 52 -4.58 -16.91 11.40
CA PRO A 52 -5.35 -18.15 11.45
C PRO A 52 -6.86 -17.84 11.31
N ARG A 53 -7.64 -18.76 10.72
CA ARG A 53 -9.09 -18.58 10.46
C ARG A 53 -9.95 -18.40 11.73
N SER A 54 -9.32 -18.41 12.90
CA SER A 54 -9.91 -18.08 14.19
C SER A 54 -8.95 -17.19 14.97
N ALA A 55 -9.24 -15.89 15.07
CA ALA A 55 -8.85 -15.09 16.22
C ALA A 55 -9.60 -13.76 16.27
N SER A 56 -10.48 -13.66 17.27
CA SER A 56 -10.90 -12.41 17.91
C SER A 56 -9.78 -11.94 18.83
N GLY A 57 -9.36 -10.67 18.78
CA GLY A 57 -8.46 -10.16 19.81
C GLY A 57 -7.78 -8.82 19.53
N GLY A 58 -8.43 -7.74 19.97
CA GLY A 58 -7.83 -6.61 20.72
C GLY A 58 -6.69 -5.81 20.07
N SER A 59 -7.02 -4.62 19.57
CA SER A 59 -6.05 -3.58 19.20
C SER A 59 -5.51 -2.86 20.44
N VAL A 60 -4.18 -2.78 20.56
CA VAL A 60 -3.49 -1.82 21.43
C VAL A 60 -2.97 -0.66 20.58
N LEU A 61 -3.30 0.56 21.00
CA LEU A 61 -2.89 1.80 20.35
C LEU A 61 -1.58 2.27 20.99
N SER A 62 -0.52 2.38 20.20
CA SER A 62 0.70 3.10 20.57
C SER A 62 0.95 4.20 19.54
N GLY A 63 0.80 5.44 19.98
CA GLY A 63 1.07 6.63 19.17
C GLY A 63 2.56 6.86 18.98
N PHE A 64 2.90 7.59 17.91
CA PHE A 64 4.24 8.12 17.69
C PHE A 64 4.20 9.57 17.22
N LEU A 65 5.27 10.27 17.57
CA LEU A 65 5.51 11.70 17.42
C LEU A 65 5.99 12.06 16.02
N ALA A 66 5.57 13.23 15.55
CA ALA A 66 5.97 13.83 14.28
C ALA A 66 7.44 14.30 14.30
N GLY A 67 8.18 13.94 13.26
CA GLY A 67 9.46 14.56 12.88
C GLY A 67 9.29 15.32 11.56
N SER A 68 9.71 16.58 11.52
CA SER A 68 9.75 17.38 10.30
C SER A 68 11.02 17.11 9.50
N ALA A 69 10.92 17.14 8.17
CA ALA A 69 12.06 17.21 7.26
C ALA A 69 11.81 18.25 6.16
N SER A 70 12.90 18.92 5.77
CA SER A 70 13.08 19.86 4.64
C SER A 70 14.52 19.63 4.12
N SER A 71 14.96 19.87 2.88
CA SER A 71 14.36 20.20 1.57
C SER A 71 15.37 19.78 0.48
N ASP A 72 14.88 19.64 -0.77
CA ASP A 72 15.60 19.78 -2.07
C ASP A 72 16.57 18.68 -2.55
N GLU A 73 16.43 17.44 -2.10
CA GLU A 73 17.02 16.29 -2.81
C GLU A 73 15.90 15.39 -3.38
N VAL A 74 16.08 14.95 -4.63
CA VAL A 74 15.17 13.98 -5.25
C VAL A 74 15.37 12.65 -4.55
N LEU A 75 14.35 12.21 -3.84
CA LEU A 75 14.38 10.96 -3.07
C LEU A 75 14.27 9.75 -4.01
N PRO A 76 14.88 8.61 -3.66
CA PRO A 76 14.59 7.37 -4.34
C PRO A 76 13.13 6.92 -4.05
N PRO A 77 12.53 6.06 -4.90
CA PRO A 77 11.12 5.69 -4.78
C PRO A 77 10.72 5.09 -3.43
N ASP A 78 11.57 4.28 -2.83
CA ASP A 78 11.35 3.60 -1.55
C ASP A 78 11.37 4.57 -0.35
N GLU A 79 12.04 5.72 -0.48
CA GLU A 79 11.98 6.80 0.49
C GLU A 79 10.83 7.78 0.21
N ALA A 80 10.52 8.03 -1.06
CA ALA A 80 9.46 8.94 -1.49
C ALA A 80 8.04 8.37 -1.25
N PHE A 81 7.90 7.05 -1.39
CA PHE A 81 6.64 6.32 -1.30
C PHE A 81 6.77 5.22 -0.25
N VAL A 82 6.73 5.57 1.04
CA VAL A 82 6.88 4.57 2.10
C VAL A 82 5.60 3.76 2.18
N MET A 83 5.70 2.44 1.95
CA MET A 83 4.56 1.54 1.96
C MET A 83 4.67 0.51 3.08
N ASP A 84 3.53 0.22 3.70
CA ASP A 84 3.35 -0.90 4.61
C ASP A 84 2.14 -1.75 4.19
N THR A 85 2.17 -3.04 4.52
CA THR A 85 1.06 -3.96 4.22
C THR A 85 0.67 -4.72 5.48
N ARG A 86 -0.62 -4.70 5.80
CA ARG A 86 -1.21 -5.39 6.95
C ARG A 86 -2.31 -6.33 6.50
N VAL A 87 -2.39 -7.48 7.15
CA VAL A 87 -3.48 -8.44 6.95
C VAL A 87 -4.17 -8.64 8.29
N ASP A 88 -5.48 -8.42 8.33
CA ASP A 88 -6.27 -8.59 9.53
C ASP A 88 -7.21 -9.82 9.46
N SER A 89 -7.90 -10.09 10.57
CA SER A 89 -8.81 -11.23 10.69
C SER A 89 -10.12 -11.08 9.90
N SER A 90 -10.37 -9.91 9.27
CA SER A 90 -11.53 -9.69 8.40
C SER A 90 -11.33 -10.25 6.97
N ASN A 91 -10.17 -10.85 6.71
CA ASN A 91 -9.72 -11.26 5.38
C ASN A 91 -9.59 -10.07 4.42
N GLU A 92 -9.00 -8.99 4.93
CA GLU A 92 -8.67 -7.79 4.17
C GLU A 92 -7.15 -7.58 4.21
N VAL A 93 -6.55 -7.30 3.05
CA VAL A 93 -5.21 -6.74 2.94
C VAL A 93 -5.36 -5.24 2.91
N THR A 94 -4.80 -4.56 3.91
CA THR A 94 -4.70 -3.09 3.94
C THR A 94 -3.29 -2.72 3.52
N VAL A 95 -3.17 -1.95 2.46
CA VAL A 95 -1.90 -1.37 2.01
C VAL A 95 -1.95 0.12 2.32
N SER A 96 -1.01 0.60 3.12
CA SER A 96 -0.93 2.01 3.52
C SER A 96 0.31 2.66 2.94
N TRP A 97 0.18 3.90 2.48
CA TRP A 97 1.31 4.70 2.02
C TRP A 97 1.48 5.95 2.87
N ILE A 98 2.73 6.37 3.02
CA ILE A 98 3.14 7.70 3.44
C ILE A 98 4.01 8.27 2.33
N ILE A 99 3.50 9.27 1.62
CA ILE A 99 4.17 9.94 0.51
C ILE A 99 4.86 11.20 1.02
N GLN A 100 6.13 11.39 0.65
CA GLN A 100 6.88 12.59 1.01
C GLN A 100 6.30 13.85 0.32
N PRO A 101 6.41 15.04 0.94
CA PRO A 101 5.98 16.29 0.31
C PRO A 101 6.66 16.51 -1.05
N GLY A 102 5.90 16.97 -2.05
CA GLY A 102 6.42 17.17 -3.41
C GLY A 102 6.37 15.93 -4.30
N TYR A 103 5.78 14.82 -3.82
CA TYR A 103 5.59 13.58 -4.57
C TYR A 103 4.12 13.19 -4.61
N TYR A 104 3.75 12.37 -5.60
CA TYR A 104 2.41 11.81 -5.73
C TYR A 104 2.42 10.46 -6.46
N LEU A 105 1.38 9.67 -6.23
CA LEU A 105 1.10 8.41 -6.91
C LEU A 105 -0.12 8.54 -7.83
N TYR A 106 -0.10 7.86 -8.98
CA TYR A 106 -1.25 7.82 -9.88
C TYR A 106 -2.29 6.79 -9.45
N LYS A 107 -3.54 7.22 -9.25
CA LYS A 107 -4.65 6.33 -8.84
C LYS A 107 -4.93 5.21 -9.85
N ASP A 108 -4.74 5.47 -11.14
CA ASP A 108 -5.02 4.50 -12.21
C ASP A 108 -3.86 3.54 -12.50
N LYS A 109 -2.72 3.67 -11.81
CA LYS A 109 -1.52 2.84 -12.02
C LYS A 109 -1.31 1.76 -10.98
N PHE A 110 -2.25 1.59 -10.05
CA PHE A 110 -2.22 0.50 -9.10
C PHE A 110 -2.68 -0.80 -9.76
N GLU A 111 -1.80 -1.80 -9.77
CA GLU A 111 -2.16 -3.17 -10.12
C GLU A 111 -1.80 -4.10 -8.97
N PHE A 112 -2.79 -4.88 -8.52
CA PHE A 112 -2.64 -5.80 -7.40
C PHE A 112 -2.74 -7.23 -7.90
N SER A 113 -1.80 -8.07 -7.49
CA SER A 113 -1.80 -9.49 -7.80
C SER A 113 -1.29 -10.30 -6.62
N VAL A 114 -1.63 -11.58 -6.62
CA VAL A 114 -1.17 -12.50 -5.59
C VAL A 114 -0.81 -13.83 -6.22
N ASP A 115 0.34 -14.35 -5.83
CA ASP A 115 0.78 -15.70 -6.18
C ASP A 115 0.52 -16.59 -4.95
N GLY A 116 -0.32 -17.63 -5.12
CA GLY A 116 -0.64 -18.59 -4.07
C GLY A 116 -2.11 -19.03 -4.04
N PRO A 117 -2.50 -19.82 -3.04
CA PRO A 117 -3.87 -20.36 -2.89
C PRO A 117 -4.88 -19.34 -2.31
N ILE A 118 -4.63 -18.05 -2.52
CA ILE A 118 -5.56 -16.96 -2.18
C ILE A 118 -5.94 -16.18 -3.42
N GLN A 119 -7.12 -15.57 -3.39
CA GLN A 119 -7.68 -14.82 -4.49
C GLN A 119 -8.08 -13.43 -4.01
N LEU A 120 -7.54 -12.40 -4.63
CA LEU A 120 -7.90 -11.01 -4.33
C LEU A 120 -9.28 -10.71 -4.90
N GLY A 121 -10.08 -9.98 -4.13
CA GLY A 121 -11.32 -9.35 -4.58
C GLY A 121 -11.06 -7.94 -5.12
N THR A 122 -12.14 -7.17 -5.30
CA THR A 122 -12.06 -5.81 -5.81
C THR A 122 -11.37 -4.88 -4.80
N ALA A 123 -10.24 -4.28 -5.20
CA ALA A 123 -9.56 -3.27 -4.42
C ALA A 123 -10.46 -2.04 -4.22
N ARG A 124 -10.58 -1.58 -2.98
CA ARG A 124 -11.27 -0.34 -2.61
C ARG A 124 -10.24 0.75 -2.46
N LEU A 125 -10.16 1.58 -3.48
CA LEU A 125 -9.32 2.77 -3.53
C LEU A 125 -10.12 3.98 -3.00
N PRO A 126 -9.52 4.86 -2.18
CA PRO A 126 -10.16 6.09 -1.76
C PRO A 126 -10.32 7.06 -2.92
N ASP A 127 -11.09 8.13 -2.72
CA ASP A 127 -11.14 9.23 -3.68
C ASP A 127 -9.74 9.86 -3.81
N GLY A 128 -9.33 10.16 -5.04
CA GLY A 128 -8.07 10.85 -5.29
C GLY A 128 -8.34 12.34 -5.49
N GLU A 129 -7.27 13.10 -5.56
CA GLU A 129 -7.33 14.53 -5.82
C GLU A 129 -7.13 14.83 -7.30
N GLY A 130 -7.57 16.01 -7.74
CA GLY A 130 -7.19 16.54 -9.05
C GLY A 130 -5.67 16.72 -9.14
N PRO A 131 -5.10 16.68 -10.35
CA PRO A 131 -3.66 16.83 -10.57
C PRO A 131 -3.17 18.24 -10.25
#